data_AF-U2Q0G0-F1
#
_entry.id   AF-U2Q0G0-F1
#
_cell.length_a   1.000
_cell.length_b   1.000
_cell.length_c   1.000
_cell.angle_alpha   90.00
_cell.angle_beta   90.00
_cell.angle_gamma   90.00
#
_symmetry.space_group_name_H-M   'P 1'
#
loop_
_entity.id
_entity.type
_entity.pdbx_description
1 polymer ?
#
loop_
_entity_poly.entity_id
_entity_poly.type
_entity_poly.pdbx_seq_one_letter_code
_entity_poly.pdbx_strand_id
1 'polypeptide(L)'
;LAVALAAGAAGCSSPTDAVPSSTASSVAASATPRPPTGPDADPGTVPLSELGFRNGPEGFRVPSGLVLSGRVDQTNVVTLTMDGAQGRRLHEYLMTALPSMGWTIEGSSGDSIVFSASGWEGAFTMSDEQAGLTLRRLGSGPSSGGPG
;
A
#
# COMPACT_ATOMS: atom_id res chain seq x y z
N LEU A 1 21.49 -10.76 -44.08
CA LEU A 1 22.88 -10.64 -44.58
C LEU A 1 23.25 -9.16 -44.41
N ALA A 2 24.12 -8.66 -43.53
CA ALA A 2 25.09 -9.18 -42.55
C ALA A 2 25.20 -8.16 -41.37
N VAL A 3 25.25 -8.61 -40.10
CA VAL A 3 26.37 -8.63 -39.12
C VAL A 3 27.02 -7.28 -38.74
N ALA A 4 26.95 -6.93 -37.44
CA ALA A 4 28.09 -6.39 -36.67
C ALA A 4 27.90 -6.66 -35.17
N LEU A 5 28.68 -7.62 -34.65
CA LEU A 5 28.97 -7.82 -33.23
C LEU A 5 30.02 -6.80 -32.76
N ALA A 6 29.94 -6.35 -31.51
CA ALA A 6 31.10 -5.79 -30.81
C ALA A 6 31.12 -6.27 -29.36
N ALA A 7 32.14 -7.07 -29.05
CA ALA A 7 32.50 -7.59 -27.74
C ALA A 7 33.39 -6.59 -26.98
N GLY A 8 33.16 -6.45 -25.68
CA GLY A 8 34.05 -5.73 -24.76
C GLY A 8 34.61 -6.69 -23.71
N ALA A 9 35.93 -6.76 -23.63
CA ALA A 9 36.70 -7.74 -22.87
C ALA A 9 37.08 -7.28 -21.45
N ALA A 10 37.25 -8.28 -20.58
CA ALA A 10 38.30 -8.44 -19.56
C ALA A 10 38.49 -7.37 -18.46
N GLY A 11 38.35 -7.84 -17.21
CA GLY A 11 38.88 -7.17 -16.02
C GLY A 11 38.91 -8.11 -14.82
N CYS A 12 39.75 -9.15 -14.85
CA CYS A 12 40.13 -9.92 -13.67
C CYS A 12 41.15 -9.13 -12.84
N SER A 13 40.91 -8.98 -11.55
CA SER A 13 41.96 -8.71 -10.57
C SER A 13 41.51 -9.24 -9.21
N SER A 14 42.01 -10.42 -8.84
CA SER A 14 42.00 -10.90 -7.46
C SER A 14 43.40 -10.69 -6.89
N PRO A 15 43.52 -10.13 -5.67
CA PRO A 15 44.66 -10.38 -4.82
C PRO A 15 44.23 -11.10 -3.53
N THR A 16 44.84 -12.28 -3.36
CA THR A 16 45.51 -12.79 -2.16
C THR A 16 44.92 -12.52 -0.77
N ASP A 17 44.63 -13.65 -0.13
CA ASP A 17 44.51 -13.91 1.30
C ASP A 17 45.51 -13.11 2.17
N ALA A 18 44.95 -12.36 3.11
CA ALA A 18 45.69 -11.86 4.26
C ALA A 18 44.76 -11.87 5.48
N VAL A 19 44.82 -12.95 6.27
CA VAL A 19 44.37 -12.90 7.66
C VAL A 19 45.39 -12.17 8.52
N PRO A 20 44.94 -11.18 9.30
CA PRO A 20 45.45 -11.04 10.66
C PRO A 20 44.29 -11.13 11.66
N SER A 21 44.38 -12.08 12.59
CA SER A 21 43.71 -11.98 13.88
C SER A 21 44.35 -10.84 14.67
N SER A 22 43.57 -9.80 14.98
CA SER A 22 43.84 -8.91 16.12
C SER A 22 42.54 -8.25 16.58
N THR A 23 42.43 -8.24 17.90
CA THR A 23 41.27 -7.96 18.75
C THR A 23 40.81 -6.50 18.76
N ALA A 24 39.48 -6.34 18.86
CA ALA A 24 38.72 -5.28 19.53
C ALA A 24 39.04 -3.80 19.24
N SER A 25 38.09 -3.13 18.57
CA SER A 25 37.59 -1.82 19.02
C SER A 25 36.20 -1.60 18.43
N SER A 26 35.20 -1.87 19.26
CA SER A 26 33.83 -1.43 19.09
C SER A 26 33.79 0.10 19.13
N VAL A 27 33.80 0.74 17.97
CA VAL A 27 33.20 2.07 17.85
C VAL A 27 31.76 1.86 17.38
N ALA A 28 30.85 1.96 18.33
CA ALA A 28 29.44 2.16 18.05
C ALA A 28 29.33 3.48 17.30
N ALA A 29 29.30 3.42 15.97
CA ALA A 29 28.80 4.53 15.18
C ALA A 29 27.33 4.67 15.54
N SER A 30 27.03 5.59 16.46
CA SER A 30 25.70 6.14 16.64
C SER A 30 25.34 6.85 15.34
N ALA A 31 24.90 6.08 14.34
CA ALA A 31 24.16 6.63 13.23
C ALA A 31 22.80 7.01 13.81
N THR A 32 22.71 8.19 14.41
CA THR A 32 21.43 8.85 14.64
C THR A 32 20.70 8.86 13.31
N PRO A 33 19.54 8.17 13.17
CA PRO A 33 18.77 8.25 11.95
C PRO A 33 18.41 9.72 11.74
N ARG A 34 18.97 10.36 10.71
CA ARG A 34 18.53 11.69 10.29
C ARG A 34 17.09 11.51 9.82
N PRO A 35 16.08 12.14 10.45
CA PRO A 35 14.73 12.10 9.91
C PRO A 35 14.77 12.69 8.50
N PRO A 36 14.17 12.05 7.49
CA PRO A 36 14.12 12.60 6.14
C PRO A 36 13.37 13.93 6.21
N THR A 37 14.11 15.04 6.11
CA THR A 37 13.55 16.38 5.98
C THR A 37 13.50 16.70 4.51
N GLY A 38 12.60 16.02 3.80
CA GLY A 38 12.22 16.34 2.44
C GLY A 38 10.70 16.51 2.38
N PRO A 39 10.16 17.28 1.41
CA PRO A 39 8.72 17.30 1.12
C PRO A 39 8.16 15.93 0.66
N ASP A 40 9.03 14.92 0.58
CA ASP A 40 8.80 13.52 0.21
C ASP A 40 8.76 12.57 1.43
N ALA A 41 8.57 13.11 2.65
CA ALA A 41 8.19 12.25 3.77
C ALA A 41 6.89 11.55 3.37
N ASP A 42 6.97 10.25 3.10
CA ASP A 42 5.85 9.38 2.79
C ASP A 42 4.66 9.82 3.67
N PRO A 43 3.55 10.29 3.08
CA PRO A 43 2.43 10.77 3.86
C PRO A 43 1.92 9.57 4.63
N GLY A 44 2.39 9.44 5.88
CA GLY A 44 2.26 8.22 6.65
C GLY A 44 0.82 7.72 6.62
N THR A 45 0.61 6.42 6.70
CA THR A 45 -0.75 5.88 6.58
C THR A 45 -1.46 5.96 7.94
N VAL A 46 -2.74 6.28 7.91
CA VAL A 46 -3.60 6.33 9.10
C VAL A 46 -4.70 5.27 9.02
N PRO A 47 -5.08 4.64 10.14
CA PRO A 47 -6.24 3.77 10.17
C PRO A 47 -7.52 4.60 10.00
N LEU A 48 -8.60 3.95 9.55
CA LEU A 48 -9.90 4.63 9.42
C LEU A 48 -10.41 5.22 10.74
N SER A 49 -9.99 4.68 11.89
CA SER A 49 -10.33 5.20 13.21
C SER A 49 -9.80 6.60 13.49
N GLU A 50 -8.65 6.98 12.90
CA GLU A 50 -8.12 8.34 13.00
C GLU A 50 -8.91 9.35 12.14
N LEU A 51 -9.55 8.86 11.06
CA LEU A 51 -10.56 9.61 10.30
C LEU A 51 -11.94 9.58 10.97
N GLY A 52 -12.02 8.98 12.16
CA GLY A 52 -13.19 8.92 13.03
C GLY A 52 -14.13 7.74 12.78
N PHE A 53 -13.83 6.83 11.84
CA PHE A 53 -14.67 5.67 11.54
C PHE A 53 -14.61 4.61 12.64
N ARG A 54 -15.75 4.00 12.95
CA ARG A 54 -15.84 2.96 13.97
C ARG A 54 -16.17 1.59 13.41
N ASN A 55 -16.82 1.53 12.26
CA ASN A 55 -17.28 0.28 11.65
C ASN A 55 -16.40 -0.21 10.50
N GLY A 56 -15.21 0.38 10.30
CA GLY A 56 -14.31 -0.02 9.23
C GLY A 56 -13.60 -1.35 9.51
N PRO A 57 -13.05 -2.00 8.46
CA PRO A 57 -12.20 -3.16 8.63
C PRO A 57 -10.95 -2.83 9.46
N GLU A 58 -10.60 -3.73 10.38
CA GLU A 58 -9.35 -3.62 11.14
C GLU A 58 -8.14 -3.73 10.20
N GLY A 59 -7.10 -2.96 10.48
CA GLY A 59 -5.89 -2.96 9.67
C GLY A 59 -6.00 -2.25 8.32
N PHE A 60 -7.19 -1.80 7.90
CA PHE A 60 -7.32 -0.98 6.70
C PHE A 60 -6.81 0.44 6.95
N ARG A 61 -5.87 0.87 6.12
CA ARG A 61 -5.20 2.17 6.24
C ARG A 61 -5.34 2.95 4.94
N VAL A 62 -5.27 4.26 5.06
CA VAL A 62 -5.31 5.21 3.95
C VAL A 62 -4.22 6.26 4.15
N PRO A 63 -3.82 7.01 3.11
CA PRO A 63 -2.87 8.10 3.27
C PRO A 63 -3.33 9.12 4.32
N SER A 64 -2.40 9.64 5.12
CA SER A 64 -2.68 10.76 6.02
C SER A 64 -3.05 12.03 5.25
N GLY A 65 -3.76 12.94 5.91
CA GLY A 65 -4.12 14.23 5.33
C GLY A 65 -5.27 14.17 4.33
N LEU A 66 -6.00 13.06 4.22
CA LEU A 66 -7.23 13.00 3.44
C LEU A 66 -8.29 13.95 4.02
N VAL A 67 -8.78 14.85 3.18
CA VAL A 67 -9.89 15.76 3.46
C VAL A 67 -11.15 15.17 2.87
N LEU A 68 -12.05 14.70 3.74
CA LEU A 68 -13.29 14.07 3.31
C LEU A 68 -14.38 15.12 3.05
N SER A 69 -15.04 15.02 1.89
CA SER A 69 -16.24 15.80 1.56
C SER A 69 -17.52 15.15 2.09
N GLY A 70 -17.47 13.86 2.40
CA GLY A 70 -18.60 13.10 2.90
C GLY A 70 -18.19 11.77 3.50
N ARG A 71 -19.05 11.25 4.38
CA ARG A 71 -18.78 10.06 5.18
C ARG A 71 -20.07 9.29 5.48
N VAL A 72 -20.00 7.98 5.33
CA VAL A 72 -20.98 7.03 5.86
C VAL A 72 -20.23 6.03 6.75
N ASP A 73 -20.70 5.84 7.99
CA ASP A 73 -20.10 4.91 8.94
C ASP A 73 -21.19 4.10 9.64
N GLN A 74 -21.64 3.04 8.95
CA GLN A 74 -22.65 2.11 9.43
C GLN A 74 -22.01 0.76 9.72
N THR A 75 -22.63 -0.07 10.57
CA THR A 75 -22.13 -1.39 10.98
C THR A 75 -21.75 -2.30 9.81
N ASN A 76 -22.45 -2.17 8.67
CA ASN A 76 -22.26 -3.02 7.50
C ASN A 76 -21.60 -2.31 6.33
N VAL A 77 -21.46 -0.98 6.37
CA VAL A 77 -20.93 -0.21 5.26
C VAL A 77 -20.26 1.06 5.73
N VAL A 78 -19.06 1.28 5.22
CA VAL A 78 -18.26 2.48 5.41
C VAL A 78 -17.99 3.09 4.04
N THR A 79 -18.30 4.37 3.86
CA THR A 79 -18.00 5.11 2.64
C THR A 79 -17.27 6.39 2.96
N LEU A 80 -16.20 6.65 2.21
CA LEU A 80 -15.43 7.88 2.22
C LEU A 80 -15.65 8.56 0.88
N THR A 81 -15.98 9.86 0.87
CA THR A 81 -15.97 10.66 -0.37
C THR A 81 -15.01 11.83 -0.23
N MET A 82 -14.36 12.19 -1.33
CA MET A 82 -13.35 13.25 -1.40
C MET A 82 -13.33 13.86 -2.81
N ASP A 83 -12.57 14.92 -3.03
CA ASP A 83 -12.35 15.45 -4.39
C ASP A 83 -11.51 14.50 -5.26
N GLY A 84 -11.58 14.68 -6.57
CA GLY A 84 -10.89 13.83 -7.54
C GLY A 84 -9.35 13.86 -7.43
N ALA A 85 -8.74 14.98 -7.02
CA ALA A 85 -7.29 15.08 -6.89
C ALA A 85 -6.76 14.25 -5.72
N GLN A 86 -7.51 14.21 -4.61
CA GLN A 86 -7.25 13.29 -3.51
C GLN A 86 -7.59 11.85 -3.89
N GLY A 87 -8.68 11.65 -4.64
CA GLY A 87 -9.08 10.36 -5.18
C GLY A 87 -7.96 9.68 -5.97
N ARG A 88 -7.32 10.40 -6.88
CA ARG A 88 -6.20 9.87 -7.69
C ARG A 88 -5.02 9.41 -6.84
N ARG A 89 -4.65 10.19 -5.82
CA ARG A 89 -3.61 9.79 -4.86
C ARG A 89 -4.01 8.55 -4.07
N LEU A 90 -5.27 8.47 -3.64
CA LEU A 90 -5.80 7.29 -2.95
C LEU A 90 -5.81 6.06 -3.86
N HIS A 91 -6.16 6.21 -5.14
CA HIS A 91 -6.17 5.13 -6.12
C HIS A 91 -4.78 4.51 -6.31
N GLU A 92 -3.77 5.35 -6.56
CA GLU A 92 -2.37 4.93 -6.71
C GLU A 92 -1.87 4.19 -5.45
N TYR A 93 -2.23 4.70 -4.28
CA TYR A 93 -1.96 4.04 -3.01
C TYR A 93 -2.65 2.67 -2.91
N LEU A 94 -3.96 2.58 -3.17
CA LEU A 94 -4.72 1.35 -3.01
C LEU A 94 -4.18 0.23 -3.93
N MET A 95 -3.76 0.55 -5.15
CA MET A 95 -3.17 -0.43 -6.08
C MET A 95 -1.94 -1.14 -5.52
N THR A 96 -1.18 -0.47 -4.68
CA THR A 96 0.07 -1.01 -4.11
C THR A 96 -0.13 -1.55 -2.69
N ALA A 97 -0.99 -0.90 -1.91
CA ALA A 97 -1.18 -1.21 -0.50
C ALA A 97 -2.16 -2.34 -0.24
N LEU A 98 -3.20 -2.52 -1.08
CA LEU A 98 -4.25 -3.53 -0.84
C LEU A 98 -3.67 -4.96 -0.67
N PRO A 99 -2.78 -5.47 -1.55
CA PRO A 99 -2.18 -6.79 -1.37
C PRO A 99 -1.41 -6.93 -0.07
N SER A 100 -0.68 -5.87 0.32
CA SER A 100 0.11 -5.85 1.57
C SER A 100 -0.79 -5.82 2.82
N MET A 101 -2.03 -5.34 2.69
CA MET A 101 -3.05 -5.33 3.75
C MET A 101 -3.89 -6.62 3.79
N GLY A 102 -3.60 -7.61 2.94
CA GLY A 102 -4.37 -8.86 2.86
C GLY A 102 -5.66 -8.76 2.04
N TRP A 103 -5.77 -7.75 1.17
CA TRP A 103 -6.86 -7.60 0.22
C TRP A 103 -6.45 -8.04 -1.18
N THR A 104 -7.38 -8.67 -1.88
CA THR A 104 -7.21 -9.09 -3.27
C THR A 104 -7.91 -8.09 -4.19
N ILE A 105 -7.21 -7.55 -5.19
CA ILE A 105 -7.85 -6.77 -6.24
C ILE A 105 -8.53 -7.75 -7.21
N GLU A 106 -9.86 -7.76 -7.23
CA GLU A 106 -10.68 -8.64 -8.08
C GLU A 106 -10.81 -8.09 -9.50
N GLY A 107 -10.80 -6.76 -9.62
CA GLY A 107 -10.93 -6.07 -10.89
C GLY A 107 -10.47 -4.62 -10.80
N SER A 108 -9.89 -4.15 -11.90
CA SER A 108 -9.44 -2.77 -12.07
C SER A 108 -9.76 -2.30 -13.49
N SER A 109 -10.32 -1.10 -13.61
CA SER A 109 -10.59 -0.44 -14.87
C SER A 109 -10.45 1.07 -14.68
N GLY A 110 -9.34 1.64 -15.17
CA GLY A 110 -9.09 3.07 -15.17
C GLY A 110 -9.34 3.73 -13.81
N ASP A 111 -10.51 4.32 -13.67
CA ASP A 111 -10.95 5.08 -12.51
C ASP A 111 -11.74 4.26 -11.48
N SER A 112 -11.75 2.93 -11.58
CA SER A 112 -12.48 2.05 -10.67
C SER A 112 -11.72 0.78 -10.33
N ILE A 113 -11.85 0.36 -9.08
CA ILE A 113 -11.35 -0.92 -8.59
C ILE A 113 -12.40 -1.60 -7.71
N VAL A 114 -12.39 -2.92 -7.77
CA VAL A 114 -13.14 -3.80 -6.86
C VAL A 114 -12.13 -4.75 -6.22
N PHE A 115 -12.24 -4.93 -4.92
CA PHE A 115 -11.30 -5.72 -4.15
C PHE A 115 -12.01 -6.40 -2.98
N SER A 116 -11.44 -7.48 -2.47
CA SER A 116 -12.06 -8.30 -1.43
C SER A 116 -11.05 -8.70 -0.35
N ALA A 117 -11.55 -8.97 0.85
CA ALA A 117 -10.79 -9.57 1.93
C ALA A 117 -11.73 -10.47 2.76
N SER A 118 -11.18 -11.21 3.71
CA SER A 118 -11.99 -12.09 4.58
C SER A 118 -13.12 -11.31 5.28
N GLY A 119 -14.37 -11.59 4.89
CA GLY A 119 -15.55 -10.93 5.44
C GLY A 119 -15.81 -9.51 4.94
N TRP A 120 -15.10 -9.04 3.91
CA TRP A 120 -15.21 -7.69 3.38
C TRP A 120 -15.14 -7.63 1.86
N GLU A 121 -15.87 -6.68 1.31
CA GLU A 121 -15.79 -6.28 -0.09
C GLU A 121 -15.56 -4.77 -0.15
N GLY A 122 -14.72 -4.34 -1.07
CA GLY A 122 -14.36 -2.96 -1.27
C GLY A 122 -14.54 -2.56 -2.73
N ALA A 123 -14.94 -1.32 -2.92
CA ALA A 123 -14.99 -0.69 -4.22
C ALA A 123 -14.47 0.73 -4.10
N PHE A 124 -13.66 1.15 -5.07
CA PHE A 124 -13.27 2.54 -5.22
C PHE A 124 -13.59 2.99 -6.63
N THR A 125 -14.13 4.20 -6.75
CA THR A 125 -14.43 4.84 -8.02
C THR A 125 -14.04 6.31 -7.93
N MET A 126 -13.46 6.85 -9.00
CA MET A 126 -13.12 8.26 -9.11
C MET A 126 -13.56 8.86 -10.45
N SER A 127 -13.56 10.19 -10.47
CA SER A 127 -13.58 11.05 -11.63
C SER A 127 -12.64 12.23 -11.34
N ASP A 128 -12.53 13.17 -12.29
CA ASP A 128 -11.75 14.40 -12.08
C ASP A 128 -12.31 15.28 -10.94
N GLU A 129 -13.61 15.19 -10.67
CA GLU A 129 -14.29 16.03 -9.67
C GLU A 129 -14.37 15.38 -8.30
N GLN A 130 -14.62 14.06 -8.24
CA GLN A 130 -14.93 13.37 -6.99
C GLN A 130 -14.41 11.94 -6.98
N ALA A 131 -14.11 11.42 -5.80
CA ALA A 131 -13.86 10.01 -5.58
C ALA A 131 -14.62 9.46 -4.38
N GLY A 132 -14.87 8.15 -4.43
CA GLY A 132 -15.55 7.39 -3.40
C GLY A 132 -14.86 6.06 -3.15
N LEU A 133 -14.61 5.76 -1.87
CA LEU A 133 -14.17 4.46 -1.38
C LEU A 133 -15.29 3.88 -0.52
N THR A 134 -15.80 2.70 -0.87
CA THR A 134 -16.80 1.97 -0.08
C THR A 134 -16.24 0.64 0.38
N LEU A 135 -16.44 0.33 1.65
CA LEU A 135 -16.07 -0.92 2.30
C LEU A 135 -17.33 -1.52 2.91
N ARG A 136 -17.74 -2.67 2.40
CA ARG A 136 -18.95 -3.39 2.80
C ARG A 136 -18.58 -4.64 3.55
N ARG A 137 -19.17 -4.81 4.74
CA ARG A 137 -19.04 -6.04 5.50
C ARG A 137 -19.90 -7.10 4.83
N LEU A 138 -19.28 -8.21 4.45
CA LEU A 138 -20.02 -9.39 4.07
C LEU A 138 -20.52 -9.98 5.38
N GLY A 139 -21.84 -10.00 5.56
CA GLY A 139 -22.42 -10.76 6.67
C GLY A 139 -21.89 -12.19 6.62
N SER A 140 -21.89 -12.88 7.76
CA SER A 140 -21.70 -14.33 7.76
C SER A 140 -22.84 -14.95 6.94
N GLY A 141 -22.68 -15.02 5.62
CA GLY A 141 -23.49 -15.87 4.77
C GLY A 141 -23.34 -17.29 5.30
N PRO A 142 -24.38 -18.13 5.21
CA PRO A 142 -24.28 -19.50 5.67
C PRO A 142 -23.04 -20.10 5.00
N SER A 143 -22.08 -20.55 5.81
CA SER A 143 -20.98 -21.38 5.33
C SER A 143 -21.62 -22.41 4.42
N SER A 144 -21.28 -22.41 3.13
CA SER A 144 -21.75 -23.38 2.16
C SER A 144 -21.14 -24.75 2.47
N GLY A 145 -21.37 -25.27 3.68
CA GLY A 145 -21.17 -26.65 4.08
C GLY A 145 -22.47 -27.37 3.82
N GLY A 146 -22.64 -27.85 2.59
CA GLY A 146 -23.64 -28.89 2.32
C GLY A 146 -23.25 -30.18 3.06
N PRO A 147 -24.23 -30.95 3.57
CA PRO A 147 -23.97 -32.11 4.42
C PRO A 147 -23.26 -33.23 3.64
N GLY A 148 -22.43 -33.99 4.37
CA GLY A 148 -21.70 -35.16 3.88
C GLY A 148 -22.54 -36.42 3.71
#